data_AF-A0A183JXX5-F1
#
_entry.id   AF-A0A183JXX5-F1
#
_cell.length_a   1.000
_cell.length_b   1.000
_cell.length_c   1.000
_cell.angle_alpha   90.00
_cell.angle_beta   90.00
_cell.angle_gamma   90.00
#
_symmetry.space_group_name_H-M   'P 1'
#
loop_
_entity.id
_entity.type
_entity.pdbx_description
1 polymer ?
#
loop_
_entity_poly.entity_id
_entity_poly.type
_entity_poly.pdbx_seq_one_letter_code
_entity_poly.pdbx_strand_id
1 'polypeptide(L)'
;MRPLVHCGANMCYVSPPGSSNSSSLPYYNKQQYDQVTSTTGGLGRSNQPASSSTNQFYKFDQSTANWSSGPIQRVPPKEFAPSPLSMDTLEDKPKPQEIPTTTEMSSTPYQSFDIFRRIDEHAVSVSQQQQDNFNQLIWQLIYARNITDELEKVRVIFLWLCTKDLHKMNFDHVKPDSPEEILMGIRTGKSTYAQIFYTLCRYAGLHCKLLIGYAKGAEYAPGMHFSGRQGQHSWNAVLIDKCWRLIDCHWAARRLIGKRPSPDNVRYGLDMFYFLASPSQLIYTHFPHDPDWQLLRHPVSLKEFENLAPVKSAFFKYNLDLVTHRNSVIVCSDPEVRIVIAFPSDSKNDLSFTFGLSFDNQEGSEEFRGIPLTRFGRQETLIREHTSVFYIRPPRPGAYKLLIYAKQHQPHQNGQKEGLGIVSMIPDDLSSENLFGAVCEYRLVANFGSNCSLPPFPPCQSSSYGPNEVWQ
;
A
#
# COMPACT_ATOMS: atom_id res chain seq x y z
N MET A 1 -10.21 -38.26 35.89
CA MET A 1 -11.08 -38.20 37.09
C MET A 1 -10.66 -37.00 37.92
N ARG A 2 -11.63 -36.17 38.33
CA ARG A 2 -11.50 -34.99 39.21
C ARG A 2 -11.36 -35.41 40.70
N PRO A 3 -11.14 -34.48 41.65
CA PRO A 3 -12.21 -33.61 42.21
C PRO A 3 -11.79 -32.12 42.26
N LEU A 4 -12.60 -31.09 41.94
CA LEU A 4 -13.85 -30.54 42.50
C LEU A 4 -13.82 -30.20 44.00
N VAL A 5 -13.63 -28.91 44.32
CA VAL A 5 -14.27 -28.20 45.44
C VAL A 5 -14.69 -26.80 44.93
N HIS A 6 -15.91 -26.40 45.29
CA HIS A 6 -16.63 -25.19 44.86
C HIS A 6 -16.94 -24.30 46.09
N CYS A 7 -17.52 -23.11 45.81
CA CYS A 7 -18.00 -22.02 46.68
C CYS A 7 -16.99 -20.87 46.85
N GLY A 8 -17.28 -19.60 46.53
CA GLY A 8 -18.49 -18.96 46.02
C GLY A 8 -18.59 -17.53 46.59
N ALA A 9 -18.84 -16.52 45.74
CA ALA A 9 -19.55 -15.28 46.09
C ALA A 9 -19.75 -14.39 44.83
N ASN A 10 -21.01 -14.24 44.44
CA ASN A 10 -21.52 -13.27 43.46
C ASN A 10 -21.54 -11.86 44.06
N MET A 11 -21.30 -10.84 43.22
CA MET A 11 -21.98 -9.54 43.34
C MET A 11 -22.36 -9.04 41.95
N CYS A 12 -23.67 -9.06 41.68
CA CYS A 12 -24.31 -8.43 40.55
C CYS A 12 -24.54 -6.94 40.87
N TYR A 13 -24.16 -6.03 39.97
CA TYR A 13 -24.63 -4.65 40.00
C TYR A 13 -25.75 -4.47 38.98
N VAL A 14 -26.96 -4.25 39.50
CA VAL A 14 -28.16 -3.83 38.77
C VAL A 14 -28.13 -2.31 38.65
N SER A 15 -28.38 -1.76 37.46
CA SER A 15 -28.68 -0.33 37.25
C SER A 15 -30.13 -0.17 36.79
N PRO A 16 -30.85 0.90 37.20
CA PRO A 16 -32.30 1.02 37.05
C PRO A 16 -32.74 1.64 35.71
N PRO A 17 -34.03 1.51 35.32
CA PRO A 17 -34.56 2.04 34.07
C PRO A 17 -35.07 3.50 34.24
N GLY A 18 -34.88 4.33 33.21
CA GLY A 18 -35.34 5.71 33.21
C GLY A 18 -35.45 6.33 31.81
N SER A 19 -36.69 6.35 31.31
CA SER A 19 -37.34 7.34 30.45
C SER A 19 -36.66 7.87 29.17
N SER A 20 -37.37 7.61 28.07
CA SER A 20 -37.43 8.34 26.81
C SER A 20 -37.44 9.86 26.93
N ASN A 21 -36.66 10.54 26.09
CA ASN A 21 -37.07 11.79 25.47
C ASN A 21 -36.44 11.94 24.08
N SER A 22 -37.30 12.17 23.11
CA SER A 22 -37.01 12.56 21.74
C SER A 22 -36.37 13.94 21.69
N SER A 23 -35.24 14.04 21.00
CA SER A 23 -34.79 15.32 20.43
C SER A 23 -34.08 15.05 19.09
N SER A 24 -34.81 15.31 18.02
CA SER A 24 -34.28 15.64 16.71
C SER A 24 -33.38 16.87 16.83
N LEU A 25 -32.20 16.87 16.18
CA LEU A 25 -31.42 18.05 15.76
C LEU A 25 -30.17 17.57 14.96
N PRO A 26 -29.49 18.44 14.17
CA PRO A 26 -29.37 18.24 12.72
C PRO A 26 -27.92 18.29 12.20
N TYR A 27 -27.77 18.01 10.89
CA TYR A 27 -26.73 18.48 9.97
C TYR A 27 -25.23 18.20 10.24
N TYR A 28 -24.65 17.48 9.28
CA TYR A 28 -23.27 17.52 8.76
C TYR A 28 -22.23 18.34 9.55
N ASN A 29 -21.34 17.64 10.25
CA ASN A 29 -20.06 18.20 10.68
C ASN A 29 -18.99 17.80 9.64
N LYS A 30 -18.55 18.76 8.81
CA LYS A 30 -17.38 18.62 7.93
C LYS A 30 -16.15 18.46 8.82
N GLN A 31 -15.66 17.23 8.98
CA GLN A 31 -14.33 17.01 9.53
C GLN A 31 -13.30 17.45 8.48
N GLN A 32 -12.60 18.55 8.75
CA GLN A 32 -11.46 19.02 7.96
C GLN A 32 -10.28 18.07 8.20
N TYR A 33 -10.19 17.02 7.39
CA TYR A 33 -8.94 16.32 7.14
C TYR A 33 -8.29 16.96 5.90
N ASP A 34 -6.96 16.94 5.82
CA ASP A 34 -6.22 17.39 4.63
C ASP A 34 -6.88 16.77 3.39
N GLN A 35 -7.53 17.63 2.59
CA GLN A 35 -8.30 17.20 1.45
C GLN A 35 -7.35 16.71 0.37
N VAL A 36 -7.44 15.43 0.03
CA VAL A 36 -7.14 15.01 -1.35
C VAL A 36 -8.34 15.46 -2.18
N THR A 37 -8.26 16.69 -2.69
CA THR A 37 -9.12 17.20 -3.75
C THR A 37 -8.22 17.57 -4.91
N SER A 38 -8.21 16.75 -5.95
CA SER A 38 -7.76 17.12 -7.28
C SER A 38 -8.70 18.21 -7.82
N THR A 39 -8.35 19.48 -7.63
CA THR A 39 -9.07 20.60 -8.25
C THR A 39 -8.20 21.23 -9.32
N THR A 40 -8.59 21.02 -10.57
CA THR A 40 -8.09 21.72 -11.75
C THR A 40 -8.84 23.05 -11.92
N GLY A 41 -8.09 24.16 -11.82
CA GLY A 41 -8.14 25.33 -12.70
C GLY A 41 -9.42 26.19 -12.80
N GLY A 42 -9.36 27.38 -12.19
CA GLY A 42 -10.16 28.56 -12.57
C GLY A 42 -9.30 29.83 -12.49
N LEU A 43 -9.12 30.51 -13.61
CA LEU A 43 -8.21 31.64 -13.86
C LEU A 43 -8.51 32.91 -13.03
N GLY A 44 -7.45 33.58 -12.56
CA GLY A 44 -7.47 34.97 -12.10
C GLY A 44 -6.05 35.52 -11.92
N ARG A 45 -5.57 36.30 -12.89
CA ARG A 45 -4.24 36.97 -12.88
C ARG A 45 -4.17 38.08 -11.83
N SER A 46 -3.09 38.13 -11.06
CA SER A 46 -2.48 39.38 -10.59
C SER A 46 -0.98 39.21 -10.37
N ASN A 47 -0.18 40.03 -11.06
CA ASN A 47 1.28 40.06 -11.01
C ASN A 47 1.79 40.68 -9.70
N GLN A 48 2.68 39.98 -8.98
CA GLN A 48 3.81 40.57 -8.23
C GLN A 48 4.98 39.56 -8.16
N PRO A 49 6.25 40.01 -8.24
CA PRO A 49 7.40 39.11 -8.24
C PRO A 49 7.84 38.79 -6.81
N ALA A 50 7.76 37.52 -6.41
CA ALA A 50 8.43 37.02 -5.22
C ALA A 50 9.65 36.21 -5.66
N SER A 51 10.83 36.61 -5.17
CA SER A 51 12.12 35.97 -5.39
C SER A 51 12.11 34.51 -4.94
N SER A 52 12.14 33.57 -5.90
CA SER A 52 12.23 32.14 -5.64
C SER A 52 13.70 31.68 -5.65
N SER A 53 14.26 31.43 -4.48
CA SER A 53 15.38 30.49 -4.33
C SER A 53 14.85 29.08 -4.57
N THR A 54 15.00 28.59 -5.80
CA THR A 54 14.65 27.23 -6.20
C THR A 54 15.51 26.21 -5.44
N ASN A 55 14.90 25.47 -4.50
CA ASN A 55 15.44 24.21 -3.98
C ASN A 55 15.62 23.25 -5.18
N GLN A 56 16.86 22.87 -5.47
CA GLN A 56 17.18 22.00 -6.60
C GLN A 56 16.78 20.56 -6.26
N PHE A 57 15.62 20.15 -6.77
CA PHE A 57 15.20 18.74 -6.83
C PHE A 57 16.18 17.93 -7.70
N TYR A 58 16.38 16.64 -7.38
CA TYR A 58 17.14 15.64 -8.14
C TYR A 58 17.18 15.92 -9.65
N LYS A 59 18.39 16.04 -10.20
CA LYS A 59 18.60 16.30 -11.63
C LYS A 59 18.51 14.99 -12.41
N PHE A 60 17.36 14.78 -13.04
CA PHE A 60 17.02 13.55 -13.78
C PHE A 60 17.99 13.16 -14.91
N ASP A 61 18.85 14.09 -15.35
CA ASP A 61 19.85 13.91 -16.39
C ASP A 61 21.27 13.56 -15.87
N GLN A 62 21.47 13.43 -14.55
CA GLN A 62 22.80 13.27 -13.94
C GLN A 62 22.82 12.18 -12.85
N SER A 63 22.65 10.91 -13.26
CA SER A 63 22.95 9.75 -12.39
C SER A 63 24.37 9.86 -11.83
N THR A 64 24.55 9.59 -10.54
CA THR A 64 25.89 9.65 -9.90
C THR A 64 26.71 8.39 -10.13
N ALA A 65 26.05 7.29 -10.51
CA ALA A 65 26.67 6.00 -10.71
C ALA A 65 27.61 6.00 -11.93
N ASN A 66 28.77 5.36 -11.76
CA ASN A 66 29.76 5.15 -12.82
C ASN A 66 29.35 3.97 -13.72
N TRP A 67 28.87 4.31 -14.92
CA TRP A 67 28.45 3.37 -15.95
C TRP A 67 29.51 3.08 -17.03
N SER A 68 30.79 3.37 -16.76
CA SER A 68 31.88 3.08 -17.72
C SER A 68 31.90 1.61 -18.16
N SER A 69 32.31 1.38 -19.41
CA SER A 69 32.23 0.10 -20.14
C SER A 69 33.26 -0.96 -19.69
N GLY A 70 33.98 -0.71 -18.60
CA GLY A 70 34.96 -1.65 -18.03
C GLY A 70 34.32 -2.72 -17.13
N PRO A 71 35.05 -3.81 -16.83
CA PRO A 71 34.59 -4.80 -15.87
C PRO A 71 34.43 -4.15 -14.48
N ILE A 72 33.25 -4.30 -13.88
CA ILE A 72 33.00 -3.85 -12.51
C ILE A 72 33.89 -4.66 -11.57
N GLN A 73 34.58 -3.99 -10.65
CA GLN A 73 35.31 -4.64 -9.59
C GLN A 73 34.32 -5.38 -8.66
N ARG A 74 34.28 -6.72 -8.77
CA ARG A 74 33.33 -7.54 -7.99
C ARG A 74 33.76 -7.80 -6.56
N VAL A 75 35.06 -7.82 -6.32
CA VAL A 75 35.65 -8.09 -5.00
C VAL A 75 36.07 -6.77 -4.38
N PRO A 76 35.63 -6.45 -3.15
CA PRO A 76 36.03 -5.22 -2.49
C PRO A 76 37.55 -5.13 -2.34
N PRO A 77 38.15 -3.92 -2.42
CA PRO A 77 39.53 -3.68 -2.00
C PRO A 77 39.76 -4.20 -0.57
N LYS A 78 41.00 -4.59 -0.24
CA LYS A 78 41.32 -5.13 1.09
C LYS A 78 41.06 -4.12 2.21
N GLU A 79 41.13 -2.84 1.88
CA GLU A 79 40.93 -1.72 2.80
C GLU A 79 39.44 -1.40 3.00
N PHE A 80 38.54 -2.00 2.21
CA PHE A 80 37.11 -1.73 2.30
C PHE A 80 36.50 -2.40 3.54
N ALA A 81 36.35 -1.59 4.58
CA ALA A 81 35.71 -1.95 5.83
C ALA A 81 34.53 -0.98 6.08
N PRO A 82 33.35 -1.25 5.50
CA PRO A 82 32.20 -0.37 5.67
C PRO A 82 31.75 -0.43 7.13
N SER A 83 31.42 0.73 7.69
CA SER A 83 30.87 0.85 9.04
C SER A 83 29.45 1.40 8.94
N PRO A 84 28.53 0.99 9.83
CA PRO A 84 27.19 1.53 9.83
C PRO A 84 27.25 3.00 10.26
N LEU A 85 26.45 3.83 9.60
CA LEU A 85 26.25 5.22 10.01
C LEU A 85 25.90 5.30 11.51
N SER A 86 26.57 6.21 12.24
CA SER A 86 26.41 6.33 13.70
C SER A 86 24.97 6.70 14.08
N MET A 87 24.53 6.20 15.24
CA MET A 87 23.26 6.61 15.84
C MET A 87 23.33 8.04 16.40
N ASP A 88 24.52 8.59 16.65
CA ASP A 88 24.67 9.93 17.25
C ASP A 88 24.31 11.07 16.29
N THR A 89 24.26 10.78 14.99
CA THR A 89 23.69 11.67 13.96
C THR A 89 22.17 11.47 13.84
N LEU A 90 21.46 11.44 14.98
CA LEU A 90 20.01 11.51 15.02
C LEU A 90 19.59 12.84 14.40
N GLU A 91 19.25 12.84 13.12
CA GLU A 91 18.45 13.94 12.60
C GLU A 91 17.11 13.95 13.35
N ASP A 92 16.74 15.14 13.81
CA ASP A 92 15.50 15.35 14.55
C ASP A 92 14.31 14.78 13.79
N LYS A 93 13.32 14.28 14.54
CA LYS A 93 12.04 13.91 13.96
C LYS A 93 11.50 15.13 13.18
N PRO A 94 10.96 14.93 11.96
CA PRO A 94 10.39 16.02 11.21
C PRO A 94 9.20 16.58 12.00
N LYS A 95 9.19 17.88 12.27
CA LYS A 95 8.02 18.49 12.93
C LYS A 95 6.85 18.47 11.95
N PRO A 96 5.59 18.33 12.40
CA PRO A 96 4.43 18.33 11.49
C PRO A 96 4.35 19.53 10.53
N GLN A 97 4.93 20.67 10.92
CA GLN A 97 4.98 21.90 10.14
C GLN A 97 6.05 21.90 9.04
N GLU A 98 7.07 21.03 9.16
CA GLU A 98 8.19 20.86 8.23
C GLU A 98 7.88 19.78 7.18
N ILE A 99 6.76 19.05 7.33
CA ILE A 99 6.31 18.04 6.38
C ILE A 99 5.73 18.76 5.15
N PRO A 100 6.28 18.50 3.94
CA PRO A 100 5.79 19.11 2.72
C PRO A 100 4.30 18.84 2.51
N THR A 101 3.59 19.82 1.97
CA THR A 101 2.17 19.68 1.63
C THR A 101 2.00 18.66 0.50
N THR A 102 0.88 17.93 0.42
CA THR A 102 0.66 16.88 -0.60
C THR A 102 0.89 17.37 -2.04
N THR A 103 0.61 18.65 -2.33
CA THR A 103 0.86 19.32 -3.62
C THR A 103 2.35 19.43 -3.97
N GLU A 104 3.25 19.48 -2.98
CA GLU A 104 4.70 19.61 -3.17
C GLU A 104 5.38 18.25 -3.40
N MET A 105 4.78 17.16 -2.92
CA MET A 105 5.27 15.78 -3.17
C MET A 105 4.73 15.17 -4.46
N SER A 106 3.59 15.66 -4.97
CA SER A 106 2.91 15.09 -6.14
C SER A 106 3.60 15.35 -7.50
N SER A 107 4.61 16.23 -7.55
CA SER A 107 5.21 16.67 -8.82
C SER A 107 6.49 15.94 -9.23
N THR A 108 7.01 15.02 -8.42
CA THR A 108 8.29 14.35 -8.73
C THR A 108 8.09 12.97 -9.38
N PRO A 109 8.62 12.73 -10.61
CA PRO A 109 8.48 11.49 -11.37
C PRO A 109 9.36 10.36 -10.84
N TYR A 110 9.38 10.11 -9.52
CA TYR A 110 10.15 9.00 -8.92
C TYR A 110 9.64 7.60 -9.34
N GLN A 111 8.49 7.53 -10.00
CA GLN A 111 7.89 6.30 -10.53
C GLN A 111 8.26 6.03 -11.99
N SER A 112 8.91 6.96 -12.69
CA SER A 112 9.29 6.73 -14.10
C SER A 112 10.46 5.74 -14.17
N PHE A 113 10.18 4.53 -14.66
CA PHE A 113 11.15 3.44 -14.78
C PHE A 113 12.34 3.80 -15.67
N ASP A 114 12.15 4.65 -16.67
CA ASP A 114 13.21 5.02 -17.62
C ASP A 114 14.39 5.73 -16.94
N ILE A 115 14.10 6.48 -15.86
CA ILE A 115 15.09 7.27 -15.11
C ILE A 115 16.01 6.34 -14.31
N PHE A 116 15.44 5.31 -13.68
CA PHE A 116 16.19 4.37 -12.84
C PHE A 116 16.63 3.10 -13.56
N ARG A 117 16.40 2.98 -14.88
CA ARG A 117 16.62 1.72 -15.60
C ARG A 117 17.99 1.08 -15.34
N ARG A 118 19.09 1.83 -15.43
CA ARG A 118 20.44 1.28 -15.19
C ARG A 118 20.67 0.89 -13.73
N ILE A 119 20.18 1.71 -12.82
CA ILE A 119 20.22 1.47 -11.37
C ILE A 119 19.46 0.18 -11.03
N ASP A 120 18.29 0.02 -11.61
CA ASP A 120 17.42 -1.11 -11.38
C ASP A 120 17.98 -2.40 -12.02
N GLU A 121 18.48 -2.33 -13.26
CA GLU A 121 19.19 -3.43 -13.94
C GLU A 121 20.40 -3.91 -13.10
N HIS A 122 21.16 -2.97 -12.53
CA HIS A 122 22.28 -3.27 -11.64
C HIS A 122 21.82 -4.01 -10.37
N ALA A 123 20.79 -3.51 -9.68
CA ALA A 123 20.29 -4.14 -8.46
C ALA A 123 19.76 -5.57 -8.72
N VAL A 124 19.04 -5.79 -9.82
CA VAL A 124 18.56 -7.11 -10.24
C VAL A 124 19.73 -8.03 -10.61
N SER A 125 20.75 -7.52 -11.30
CA SER A 125 21.94 -8.31 -11.62
C SER A 125 22.67 -8.78 -10.36
N VAL A 126 22.78 -7.92 -9.34
CA VAL A 126 23.40 -8.28 -8.05
C VAL A 126 22.53 -9.25 -7.25
N SER A 127 21.19 -9.17 -7.36
CA SER A 127 20.29 -10.08 -6.62
C SER A 127 20.36 -11.53 -7.11
N GLN A 128 20.67 -11.73 -8.39
CA GLN A 128 20.89 -13.05 -8.98
C GLN A 128 22.24 -13.70 -8.61
N GLN A 129 23.19 -12.91 -8.10
CA GLN A 129 24.51 -13.40 -7.70
C GLN A 129 24.51 -13.92 -6.27
N GLN A 130 25.43 -14.84 -5.97
CA GLN A 130 25.76 -15.25 -4.60
C GLN A 130 26.96 -14.44 -4.13
N GLN A 131 26.88 -13.93 -2.91
CA GLN A 131 27.94 -13.16 -2.26
C GLN A 131 28.52 -13.97 -1.11
N ASP A 132 29.84 -13.86 -0.93
CA ASP A 132 30.60 -14.60 0.07
C ASP A 132 30.37 -14.03 1.48
N ASN A 133 30.17 -12.72 1.60
CA ASN A 133 29.92 -12.01 2.85
C ASN A 133 29.19 -10.67 2.62
N PHE A 134 28.81 -10.02 3.71
CA PHE A 134 28.08 -8.75 3.67
C PHE A 134 28.91 -7.60 3.04
N ASN A 135 30.22 -7.56 3.28
CA ASN A 135 31.08 -6.51 2.71
C ASN A 135 31.10 -6.59 1.17
N GLN A 136 31.18 -7.80 0.61
CA GLN A 136 31.10 -7.97 -0.83
C GLN A 136 29.72 -7.56 -1.38
N LEU A 137 28.65 -7.88 -0.65
CA LEU A 137 27.30 -7.46 -1.03
C LEU A 137 27.16 -5.94 -1.09
N ILE A 138 27.49 -5.23 -0.01
CA ILE A 138 27.34 -3.77 0.03
C ILE A 138 28.29 -3.07 -0.96
N TRP A 139 29.49 -3.62 -1.16
CA TRP A 139 30.42 -3.18 -2.20
C TRP A 139 29.78 -3.26 -3.59
N GLN A 140 29.24 -4.42 -3.96
CA GLN A 140 28.62 -4.62 -5.27
C GLN A 140 27.38 -3.74 -5.48
N LEU A 141 26.56 -3.55 -4.44
CA LEU A 141 25.37 -2.71 -4.55
C LEU A 141 25.73 -1.24 -4.77
N ILE A 142 26.63 -0.69 -3.94
CA ILE A 142 26.82 0.77 -3.83
C ILE A 142 28.18 1.24 -4.36
N TYR A 143 29.26 0.67 -3.82
CA TYR A 143 30.60 1.25 -3.95
C TYR A 143 31.31 0.89 -5.26
N ALA A 144 31.06 -0.29 -5.81
CA ALA A 144 31.66 -0.74 -7.07
C ALA A 144 31.26 0.13 -8.27
N ARG A 145 30.10 0.79 -8.17
CA ARG A 145 29.58 1.77 -9.14
C ARG A 145 29.74 3.21 -8.66
N ASN A 146 30.33 3.44 -7.49
CA ASN A 146 30.44 4.76 -6.87
C ASN A 146 29.10 5.53 -6.85
N ILE A 147 28.02 4.85 -6.44
CA ILE A 147 26.69 5.49 -6.33
C ILE A 147 26.72 6.41 -5.11
N THR A 148 26.61 7.72 -5.31
CA THR A 148 26.71 8.71 -4.23
C THR A 148 25.38 9.35 -3.89
N ASP A 149 24.46 9.45 -4.83
CA ASP A 149 23.11 9.98 -4.65
C ASP A 149 22.27 9.11 -3.69
N GLU A 150 21.59 9.76 -2.74
CA GLU A 150 20.83 9.08 -1.68
C GLU A 150 19.65 8.27 -2.26
N LEU A 151 18.94 8.86 -3.23
CA LEU A 151 17.78 8.24 -3.86
C LEU A 151 18.20 7.03 -4.70
N GLU A 152 19.28 7.12 -5.47
CA GLU A 152 19.85 5.99 -6.23
C GLU A 152 20.28 4.85 -5.30
N LYS A 153 20.97 5.15 -4.19
CA LYS A 153 21.35 4.14 -3.18
C LYS A 153 20.12 3.44 -2.60
N VAL A 154 19.10 4.23 -2.20
CA VAL A 154 17.84 3.71 -1.68
C VAL A 154 17.14 2.82 -2.71
N ARG A 155 17.12 3.23 -3.98
CA ARG A 155 16.52 2.48 -5.09
C ARG A 155 17.21 1.13 -5.29
N VAL A 156 18.56 1.11 -5.34
CA VAL A 156 19.33 -0.13 -5.48
C VAL A 156 19.04 -1.09 -4.33
N ILE A 157 19.08 -0.61 -3.09
CA ILE A 157 18.86 -1.44 -1.90
C ILE A 157 17.44 -2.00 -1.88
N PHE A 158 16.44 -1.14 -2.14
CA PHE A 158 15.03 -1.53 -2.20
C PHE A 158 14.81 -2.63 -3.25
N LEU A 159 15.28 -2.42 -4.48
CA LEU A 159 15.02 -3.34 -5.57
C LEU A 159 15.77 -4.66 -5.40
N TRP A 160 17.03 -4.60 -4.95
CA TRP A 160 17.79 -5.81 -4.63
C TRP A 160 17.05 -6.64 -3.57
N LEU A 161 16.60 -6.00 -2.49
CA LEU A 161 15.93 -6.70 -1.39
C LEU A 161 14.60 -7.31 -1.83
N CYS A 162 13.84 -6.62 -2.68
CA CYS A 162 12.54 -7.11 -3.16
C CYS A 162 12.64 -8.21 -4.23
N THR A 163 13.80 -8.36 -4.88
CA THR A 163 14.01 -9.35 -5.95
C THR A 163 14.91 -10.51 -5.54
N LYS A 164 15.66 -10.38 -4.44
CA LYS A 164 16.50 -11.44 -3.89
C LYS A 164 15.64 -12.52 -3.22
N ASP A 165 15.87 -13.77 -3.59
CA ASP A 165 15.33 -14.91 -2.83
C ASP A 165 16.10 -15.11 -1.52
N LEU A 166 15.69 -14.39 -0.48
CA LEU A 166 16.34 -14.40 0.83
C LEU A 166 16.30 -15.78 1.52
N HIS A 167 15.36 -16.65 1.14
CA HIS A 167 15.28 -18.01 1.65
C HIS A 167 16.36 -18.93 1.08
N LYS A 168 16.93 -18.59 -0.08
CA LYS A 168 18.03 -19.34 -0.73
C LYS A 168 19.40 -18.70 -0.54
N MET A 169 19.47 -17.46 -0.05
CA MET A 169 20.74 -16.85 0.34
C MET A 169 21.49 -17.78 1.32
N ASN A 170 22.80 -17.66 1.44
CA ASN A 170 23.55 -18.28 2.54
C ASN A 170 24.88 -17.53 2.73
N PHE A 171 25.31 -17.36 3.97
CA PHE A 171 26.65 -16.90 4.30
C PHE A 171 27.30 -17.95 5.18
N ASP A 172 28.59 -18.20 4.97
CA ASP A 172 29.35 -19.14 5.78
C ASP A 172 29.99 -18.43 6.96
N HIS A 173 30.21 -19.14 8.07
CA HIS A 173 30.89 -18.62 9.28
C HIS A 173 30.27 -17.34 9.86
N VAL A 174 28.94 -17.26 9.86
CA VAL A 174 28.18 -16.11 10.40
C VAL A 174 28.46 -15.90 11.88
N LYS A 175 28.87 -14.68 12.23
CA LYS A 175 29.11 -14.27 13.62
C LYS A 175 27.82 -13.77 14.26
N PRO A 176 27.62 -13.96 15.58
CA PRO A 176 26.53 -13.31 16.30
C PRO A 176 26.56 -11.78 16.12
N ASP A 177 25.38 -11.17 16.02
CA ASP A 177 25.14 -9.73 15.85
C ASP A 177 25.74 -9.13 14.56
N SER A 178 26.13 -9.97 13.60
CA SER A 178 26.64 -9.53 12.30
C SER A 178 25.51 -9.15 11.34
N PRO A 179 25.76 -8.27 10.36
CA PRO A 179 24.81 -8.02 9.27
C PRO A 179 24.40 -9.30 8.54
N GLU A 180 25.31 -10.26 8.37
CA GLU A 180 25.01 -11.57 7.81
C GLU A 180 23.97 -12.33 8.63
N GLU A 181 24.06 -12.32 9.97
CA GLU A 181 23.05 -12.94 10.83
C GLU A 181 21.68 -12.29 10.64
N ILE A 182 21.63 -10.96 10.56
CA ILE A 182 20.38 -10.22 10.32
C ILE A 182 19.77 -10.63 8.97
N LEU A 183 20.57 -10.68 7.90
CA LEU A 183 20.11 -11.08 6.57
C LEU A 183 19.61 -12.54 6.54
N MET A 184 20.30 -13.45 7.23
CA MET A 184 19.89 -14.86 7.30
C MET A 184 18.71 -15.10 8.25
N GLY A 185 18.50 -14.23 9.23
CA GLY A 185 17.47 -14.34 10.25
C GLY A 185 16.05 -14.39 9.68
N ILE A 186 15.82 -13.83 8.49
CA ILE A 186 14.52 -13.89 7.78
C ILE A 186 14.04 -15.32 7.53
N ARG A 187 14.95 -16.28 7.36
CA ARG A 187 14.60 -17.70 7.16
C ARG A 187 14.02 -18.36 8.40
N THR A 188 14.37 -17.83 9.57
CA THR A 188 13.96 -18.34 10.88
C THR A 188 12.93 -17.44 11.55
N GLY A 189 12.48 -16.38 10.87
CA GLY A 189 11.57 -15.37 11.43
C GLY A 189 12.20 -14.48 12.52
N LYS A 190 13.52 -14.53 12.71
CA LYS A 190 14.24 -13.66 13.67
C LYS A 190 14.44 -12.23 13.15
N SER A 191 14.44 -12.08 11.82
CA SER A 191 14.57 -10.78 11.16
C SER A 191 13.39 -10.53 10.25
N THR A 192 13.13 -9.25 9.98
CA THR A 192 12.12 -8.75 9.04
C THR A 192 12.80 -8.09 7.84
N TYR A 193 12.06 -7.93 6.73
CA TYR A 193 12.51 -7.11 5.60
C TYR A 193 12.91 -5.70 6.05
N ALA A 194 12.18 -5.11 7.00
CA ALA A 194 12.45 -3.76 7.48
C ALA A 194 13.77 -3.66 8.26
N GLN A 195 14.14 -4.69 9.02
CA GLN A 195 15.44 -4.78 9.68
C GLN A 195 16.58 -4.95 8.68
N ILE A 196 16.40 -5.78 7.65
CA ILE A 196 17.42 -5.97 6.60
C ILE A 196 17.63 -4.67 5.81
N PHE A 197 16.55 -4.01 5.40
CA PHE A 197 16.60 -2.73 4.70
C PHE A 197 17.31 -1.66 5.55
N TYR A 198 16.94 -1.54 6.82
CA TYR A 198 17.58 -0.65 7.78
C TYR A 198 19.09 -0.90 7.88
N THR A 199 19.52 -2.16 8.01
CA THR A 199 20.94 -2.53 8.07
C THR A 199 21.67 -2.12 6.79
N LEU A 200 21.15 -2.45 5.61
CA LEU A 200 21.77 -2.09 4.33
C LEU A 200 21.89 -0.57 4.16
N CYS A 201 20.84 0.18 4.49
CA CYS A 201 20.87 1.65 4.45
C CYS A 201 21.98 2.23 5.32
N ARG A 202 22.14 1.74 6.56
CA ARG A 202 23.18 2.25 7.46
C ARG A 202 24.59 2.03 6.93
N TYR A 203 24.86 0.87 6.34
CA TYR A 203 26.17 0.58 5.73
C TYR A 203 26.38 1.28 4.36
N ALA A 204 25.31 1.80 3.75
CA ALA A 204 25.37 2.67 2.57
C ALA A 204 25.50 4.18 2.93
N GLY A 205 25.57 4.51 4.22
CA GLY A 205 25.64 5.88 4.72
C GLY A 205 24.31 6.63 4.65
N LEU A 206 23.18 5.93 4.70
CA LEU A 206 21.83 6.52 4.66
C LEU A 206 21.20 6.54 6.06
N HIS A 207 20.57 7.66 6.41
CA HIS A 207 19.71 7.75 7.59
C HIS A 207 18.41 6.98 7.34
N CYS A 208 18.20 5.93 8.14
CA CYS A 208 17.02 5.08 8.05
C CYS A 208 16.47 4.84 9.45
N LYS A 209 15.14 4.83 9.57
CA LYS A 209 14.40 4.53 10.78
C LYS A 209 13.62 3.23 10.56
N LEU A 210 13.79 2.28 11.48
CA LEU A 210 12.90 1.13 11.59
C LEU A 210 11.62 1.57 12.33
N LEU A 211 10.48 1.37 11.68
CA LEU A 211 9.15 1.68 12.18
C LEU A 211 8.42 0.40 12.56
N ILE A 212 7.66 0.45 13.66
CA ILE A 212 6.84 -0.65 14.16
C ILE A 212 5.45 -0.09 14.41
N GLY A 213 4.42 -0.84 14.01
CA GLY A 213 3.04 -0.42 14.16
C GLY A 213 2.05 -1.50 13.79
N TYR A 214 0.84 -1.07 13.43
CA TYR A 214 -0.22 -1.92 12.92
C TYR A 214 -0.35 -1.78 11.40
N ALA A 215 -0.71 -2.87 10.73
CA ALA A 215 -1.06 -2.85 9.33
C ALA A 215 -2.38 -3.60 9.06
N LYS A 216 -3.18 -3.05 8.15
CA LYS A 216 -4.40 -3.71 7.62
C LYS A 216 -4.03 -4.77 6.57
N GLY A 217 -3.33 -5.81 7.04
CA GLY A 217 -2.85 -6.94 6.23
C GLY A 217 -3.97 -7.90 5.81
N ALA A 218 -3.58 -9.12 5.42
CA ALA A 218 -4.51 -10.15 4.93
C ALA A 218 -5.58 -10.56 5.97
N GLU A 219 -5.24 -10.50 7.25
CA GLU A 219 -6.11 -10.90 8.36
C GLU A 219 -7.03 -9.77 8.85
N TYR A 220 -6.94 -8.56 8.27
CA TYR A 220 -7.77 -7.43 8.66
C TYR A 220 -9.08 -7.44 7.87
N ALA A 221 -10.21 -7.33 8.58
CA ALA A 221 -11.53 -7.12 8.02
C ALA A 221 -12.10 -5.74 8.42
N PRO A 222 -12.93 -5.10 7.58
CA PRO A 222 -13.55 -3.83 7.91
C PRO A 222 -14.29 -3.83 9.26
N GLY A 223 -13.98 -2.84 10.10
CA GLY A 223 -14.53 -2.72 11.46
C GLY A 223 -13.78 -3.53 12.53
N MET A 224 -12.67 -4.19 12.20
CA MET A 224 -11.77 -4.76 13.20
C MET A 224 -10.97 -3.68 13.92
N HIS A 225 -10.72 -3.93 15.21
CA HIS A 225 -9.86 -3.13 16.07
C HIS A 225 -8.55 -3.86 16.33
N PHE A 226 -7.45 -3.13 16.40
CA PHE A 226 -6.15 -3.67 16.71
C PHE A 226 -5.98 -3.80 18.23
N SER A 227 -5.53 -4.98 18.66
CA SER A 227 -5.15 -5.21 20.05
C SER A 227 -4.00 -6.21 20.14
N GLY A 228 -3.06 -5.96 21.06
CA GLY A 228 -1.91 -6.84 21.29
C GLY A 228 -1.05 -7.02 20.03
N ARG A 229 -0.85 -8.29 19.63
CA ARG A 229 0.03 -8.70 18.52
C ARG A 229 -0.65 -8.75 17.16
N GLN A 230 -1.98 -8.70 17.11
CA GLN A 230 -2.71 -8.81 15.85
C GLN A 230 -2.37 -7.63 14.95
N GLY A 231 -2.02 -7.92 13.69
CA GLY A 231 -1.69 -6.89 12.71
C GLY A 231 -0.37 -6.16 12.95
N GLN A 232 0.49 -6.62 13.86
CA GLN A 232 1.82 -6.04 14.02
C GLN A 232 2.62 -6.16 12.73
N HIS A 233 3.25 -5.06 12.34
CA HIS A 233 4.05 -4.97 11.13
C HIS A 233 5.21 -3.98 11.32
N SER A 234 6.22 -4.10 10.47
CA SER A 234 7.40 -3.23 10.49
C SER A 234 7.77 -2.80 9.08
N TRP A 235 8.11 -1.53 8.93
CA TRP A 235 8.54 -0.90 7.68
C TRP A 235 9.58 0.19 7.99
N ASN A 236 9.94 1.04 7.03
CA ASN A 236 11.01 2.02 7.21
C ASN A 236 10.59 3.44 6.82
N ALA A 237 11.26 4.42 7.43
CA ALA A 237 11.42 5.76 6.86
C ALA A 237 12.90 5.97 6.53
N VAL A 238 13.20 6.55 5.37
CA VAL A 238 14.57 6.91 4.96
C VAL A 238 14.63 8.39 4.67
N LEU A 239 15.71 9.05 5.07
CA LEU A 239 15.95 10.45 4.75
C LEU A 239 16.59 10.54 3.37
N ILE A 240 15.98 11.32 2.48
CA ILE A 240 16.49 11.62 1.14
C ILE A 240 16.29 13.11 0.92
N ASP A 241 17.35 13.83 0.54
CA ASP A 241 17.30 15.28 0.32
C ASP A 241 16.67 16.03 1.51
N LYS A 242 17.09 15.67 2.74
CA LYS A 242 16.60 16.21 4.02
C LYS A 242 15.11 15.97 4.28
N CYS A 243 14.48 15.07 3.55
CA CYS A 243 13.08 14.75 3.74
C CYS A 243 12.88 13.27 4.00
N TRP A 244 12.13 12.93 5.05
CA TRP A 244 11.77 11.54 5.34
C TRP A 244 10.79 10.99 4.29
N ARG A 245 10.99 9.74 3.89
CA ARG A 245 10.19 9.01 2.89
C ARG A 245 9.89 7.61 3.40
N LEU A 246 8.65 7.14 3.23
CA LEU A 246 8.21 5.84 3.73
C LEU A 246 8.46 4.73 2.72
N ILE A 247 8.94 3.58 3.19
CA ILE A 247 9.25 2.41 2.37
C ILE A 247 8.78 1.15 3.08
N ASP A 248 8.13 0.25 2.36
CA ASP A 248 7.86 -1.11 2.83
C ASP A 248 8.33 -2.16 1.82
N CYS A 249 9.50 -2.76 2.10
CA CYS A 249 10.06 -3.82 1.26
C CYS A 249 9.29 -5.15 1.38
N HIS A 250 8.62 -5.43 2.50
CA HIS A 250 7.87 -6.67 2.68
C HIS A 250 6.65 -6.69 1.78
N TRP A 251 5.85 -5.62 1.77
CA TRP A 251 4.66 -5.53 0.92
C TRP A 251 5.01 -5.23 -0.55
N ALA A 252 6.17 -4.61 -0.82
CA ALA A 252 6.72 -4.48 -2.17
C ALA A 252 7.11 -5.83 -2.79
N ALA A 253 7.74 -6.72 -2.01
CA ALA A 253 8.18 -8.04 -2.44
C ALA A 253 6.99 -9.02 -2.49
N ARG A 254 6.05 -8.85 -3.43
CA ARG A 254 4.90 -9.75 -3.53
C ARG A 254 5.38 -11.14 -3.95
N ARG A 255 5.11 -12.14 -3.14
CA ARG A 255 5.26 -13.53 -3.54
C ARG A 255 4.11 -13.92 -4.47
N LEU A 256 4.32 -13.87 -5.78
CA LEU A 256 3.42 -14.48 -6.77
C LEU A 256 3.60 -15.99 -6.70
N ILE A 257 2.69 -16.66 -5.98
CA ILE A 257 2.58 -18.11 -5.98
C ILE A 257 1.73 -18.49 -7.20
N GLY A 258 2.26 -19.30 -8.11
CA GLY A 258 1.49 -19.83 -9.24
C GLY A 258 0.25 -20.63 -8.82
N LYS A 259 -0.60 -21.02 -9.79
CA LYS A 259 -1.88 -21.76 -9.57
C LYS A 259 -1.76 -23.03 -8.71
N ARG A 260 -0.56 -23.57 -8.52
CA ARG A 260 -0.26 -24.63 -7.54
C ARG A 260 0.91 -24.17 -6.67
N PRO A 261 0.73 -24.07 -5.34
CA PRO A 261 1.82 -23.75 -4.43
C PRO A 261 2.87 -24.87 -4.47
N SER A 262 4.00 -24.61 -5.10
CA SER A 262 5.22 -25.42 -4.98
C SER A 262 6.41 -24.48 -4.73
N PRO A 263 7.48 -24.97 -4.08
CA PRO A 263 8.72 -24.21 -3.90
C PRO A 263 9.32 -23.69 -5.22
N ASP A 264 9.02 -24.36 -6.33
CA ASP A 264 9.53 -24.05 -7.68
C ASP A 264 8.68 -23.01 -8.43
N ASN A 265 7.46 -22.67 -7.94
CA ASN A 265 6.51 -21.76 -8.59
C ASN A 265 6.33 -20.42 -7.86
N VAL A 266 7.33 -20.03 -7.07
CA VAL A 266 7.38 -18.73 -6.41
C VAL A 266 8.05 -17.73 -7.35
N ARG A 267 7.28 -16.85 -7.97
CA ARG A 267 7.82 -15.64 -8.63
C ARG A 267 7.61 -14.44 -7.73
N TYR A 268 8.50 -13.47 -7.75
CA TYR A 268 8.31 -12.23 -7.00
C TYR A 268 7.72 -11.18 -7.94
N GLY A 269 6.51 -10.69 -7.63
CA GLY A 269 5.91 -9.52 -8.26
C GLY A 269 6.32 -8.29 -7.46
N LEU A 270 6.81 -7.26 -8.14
CA LEU A 270 7.25 -6.04 -7.48
C LEU A 270 6.10 -5.04 -7.40
N ASP A 271 5.77 -4.58 -6.20
CA ASP A 271 4.78 -3.53 -6.00
C ASP A 271 5.44 -2.18 -5.66
N MET A 272 5.67 -1.38 -6.70
CA MET A 272 6.34 -0.08 -6.59
C MET A 272 5.58 0.97 -5.79
N PHE A 273 4.31 0.76 -5.44
CA PHE A 273 3.57 1.68 -4.57
C PHE A 273 4.27 1.86 -3.21
N TYR A 274 4.92 0.82 -2.70
CA TYR A 274 5.60 0.84 -1.41
C TYR A 274 7.03 1.41 -1.45
N PHE A 275 7.49 1.91 -2.60
CA PHE A 275 8.72 2.67 -2.72
C PHE A 275 8.42 4.16 -2.63
N LEU A 276 8.92 4.82 -1.58
CA LEU A 276 8.67 6.24 -1.30
C LEU A 276 7.17 6.56 -1.28
N ALA A 277 6.40 5.69 -0.62
CA ALA A 277 4.95 5.81 -0.55
C ALA A 277 4.55 7.15 0.09
N SER A 278 3.54 7.82 -0.50
CA SER A 278 2.99 9.04 0.08
C SER A 278 2.46 8.76 1.48
N PRO A 279 2.81 9.55 2.50
CA PRO A 279 2.26 9.42 3.86
C PRO A 279 0.73 9.38 3.89
N SER A 280 0.06 10.27 3.13
CA SER A 280 -1.41 10.35 3.07
C SER A 280 -2.07 9.14 2.42
N GLN A 281 -1.33 8.36 1.62
CA GLN A 281 -1.81 7.12 1.03
C GLN A 281 -1.47 5.93 1.93
N LEU A 282 -0.24 5.86 2.45
CA LEU A 282 0.22 4.73 3.26
C LEU A 282 -0.57 4.61 4.58
N ILE A 283 -1.00 5.73 5.16
CA ILE A 283 -1.78 5.75 6.42
C ILE A 283 -3.10 4.97 6.34
N TYR A 284 -3.66 4.74 5.15
CA TYR A 284 -4.85 3.87 5.02
C TYR A 284 -4.59 2.42 5.43
N THR A 285 -3.33 2.00 5.38
CA THR A 285 -2.91 0.62 5.60
C THR A 285 -1.89 0.45 6.70
N HIS A 286 -1.06 1.46 7.00
CA HIS A 286 0.02 1.40 7.99
C HIS A 286 -0.14 2.48 9.05
N PHE A 287 -0.20 2.06 10.32
CA PHE A 287 -0.31 2.96 11.46
C PHE A 287 0.88 2.77 12.40
N PRO A 288 1.86 3.69 12.45
CA PRO A 288 3.01 3.59 13.33
C PRO A 288 2.61 3.78 14.80
N HIS A 289 3.29 3.08 15.72
CA HIS A 289 3.07 3.29 17.16
C HIS A 289 3.49 4.69 17.63
N ASP A 290 4.51 5.26 16.98
CA ASP A 290 4.96 6.63 17.22
C ASP A 290 4.31 7.55 16.17
N PRO A 291 3.36 8.41 16.56
CA PRO A 291 2.50 9.16 15.64
C PRO A 291 3.27 10.16 14.78
N ASP A 292 4.45 10.62 15.20
CA ASP A 292 5.28 11.53 14.41
C ASP A 292 5.72 10.87 13.08
N TRP A 293 5.88 9.56 13.08
CA TRP A 293 6.27 8.79 11.89
C TRP A 293 5.12 8.48 10.94
N GLN A 294 3.92 8.99 11.21
CA GLN A 294 2.87 9.05 10.18
C GLN A 294 3.30 9.98 9.04
N LEU A 295 4.20 10.94 9.32
CA LEU A 295 4.61 11.98 8.38
C LEU A 295 3.39 12.71 7.78
N LEU A 296 2.40 12.97 8.63
CA LEU A 296 1.21 13.77 8.31
C LEU A 296 1.23 15.07 9.09
N ARG A 297 0.81 16.15 8.44
CA ARG A 297 0.60 17.44 9.10
C ARG A 297 -0.48 17.35 10.18
N HIS A 298 -1.51 16.56 9.93
CA HIS A 298 -2.57 16.22 10.86
C HIS A 298 -2.59 14.70 11.09
N PRO A 299 -1.84 14.19 12.09
CA PRO A 299 -1.81 12.77 12.41
C PRO A 299 -3.21 12.23 12.75
N VAL A 300 -3.52 11.03 12.26
CA VAL A 300 -4.75 10.32 12.59
C VAL A 300 -4.57 9.56 13.90
N SER A 301 -5.63 9.45 14.68
CA SER A 301 -5.67 8.55 15.84
C SER A 301 -5.82 7.09 15.41
N LEU A 302 -5.50 6.15 16.30
CA LEU A 302 -5.71 4.72 16.04
C LEU A 302 -7.20 4.41 15.72
N LYS A 303 -8.13 5.06 16.43
CA LYS A 303 -9.57 4.90 16.20
C LYS A 303 -9.98 5.39 14.80
N GLU A 304 -9.46 6.52 14.36
CA GLU A 304 -9.71 7.01 13.00
C GLU A 304 -9.11 6.07 11.96
N PHE A 305 -7.88 5.61 12.17
CA PHE A 305 -7.24 4.61 11.32
C PHE A 305 -8.07 3.34 11.19
N GLU A 306 -8.53 2.75 12.29
CA GLU A 306 -9.41 1.56 12.30
C GLU A 306 -10.73 1.79 11.56
N ASN A 307 -11.26 3.02 11.63
CA ASN A 307 -12.46 3.39 10.93
C ASN A 307 -12.25 3.59 9.43
N LEU A 308 -11.04 3.93 8.94
CA LEU A 308 -10.81 4.11 7.50
C LEU A 308 -11.07 2.83 6.71
N ALA A 309 -11.71 2.95 5.54
CA ALA A 309 -11.91 1.86 4.60
C ALA A 309 -10.56 1.23 4.22
N PRO A 310 -10.39 -0.09 4.36
CA PRO A 310 -9.19 -0.76 3.87
C PRO A 310 -9.15 -0.65 2.33
N VAL A 311 -8.09 -0.01 1.84
CA VAL A 311 -7.75 0.05 0.42
C VAL A 311 -6.47 -0.73 0.14
N LYS A 312 -6.26 -1.12 -1.11
CA LYS A 312 -5.04 -1.83 -1.56
C LYS A 312 -4.20 -0.94 -2.45
N SER A 313 -2.94 -1.31 -2.70
CA SER A 313 -2.03 -0.53 -3.57
C SER A 313 -2.62 -0.20 -4.94
N ALA A 314 -3.44 -1.09 -5.51
CA ALA A 314 -4.15 -0.85 -6.78
C ALA A 314 -5.06 0.39 -6.74
N PHE A 315 -5.67 0.70 -5.59
CA PHE A 315 -6.50 1.90 -5.41
C PHE A 315 -5.71 3.18 -5.73
N PHE A 316 -4.50 3.28 -5.17
CA PHE A 316 -3.64 4.44 -5.37
C PHE A 316 -2.95 4.43 -6.73
N LYS A 317 -2.57 3.26 -7.26
CA LYS A 317 -1.99 3.16 -8.62
C LYS A 317 -2.95 3.63 -9.70
N TYR A 318 -4.24 3.36 -9.53
CA TYR A 318 -5.29 3.82 -10.43
C TYR A 318 -5.78 5.23 -10.08
N ASN A 319 -5.16 5.91 -9.11
CA ASN A 319 -5.54 7.24 -8.63
C ASN A 319 -7.03 7.36 -8.33
N LEU A 320 -7.58 6.36 -7.62
CA LEU A 320 -8.97 6.35 -7.20
C LEU A 320 -9.17 7.20 -5.95
N ASP A 321 -10.40 7.69 -5.78
CA ASP A 321 -10.80 8.47 -4.60
C ASP A 321 -12.13 7.98 -4.00
N LEU A 322 -12.20 7.96 -2.67
CA LEU A 322 -13.42 7.62 -1.92
C LEU A 322 -14.32 8.85 -1.81
N VAL A 323 -15.41 8.88 -2.58
CA VAL A 323 -16.31 10.06 -2.66
C VAL A 323 -17.35 10.05 -1.55
N THR A 324 -18.10 8.96 -1.39
CA THR A 324 -19.23 8.92 -0.45
C THR A 324 -18.87 8.43 0.95
N HIS A 325 -18.01 7.42 1.05
CA HIS A 325 -17.76 6.71 2.30
C HIS A 325 -16.26 6.54 2.47
N ARG A 326 -15.69 7.18 3.50
CA ARG A 326 -14.28 6.95 3.89
C ARG A 326 -14.15 5.89 4.98
N ASN A 327 -15.25 5.58 5.67
CA ASN A 327 -15.25 4.65 6.77
C ASN A 327 -15.54 3.22 6.30
N SER A 328 -14.86 2.26 6.91
CA SER A 328 -14.87 0.83 6.59
C SER A 328 -16.21 0.16 6.89
N VAL A 329 -16.96 0.66 7.87
CA VAL A 329 -18.30 0.20 8.21
C VAL A 329 -19.35 1.21 7.74
N ILE A 330 -20.28 0.74 6.91
CA ILE A 330 -21.40 1.54 6.40
C ILE A 330 -22.69 0.99 7.00
N VAL A 331 -23.35 1.78 7.84
CA VAL A 331 -24.66 1.42 8.41
C VAL A 331 -25.76 1.90 7.47
N CYS A 332 -26.48 0.95 6.86
CA CYS A 332 -27.53 1.22 5.89
C CYS A 332 -28.89 1.21 6.59
N SER A 333 -29.52 2.39 6.72
CA SER A 333 -30.91 2.49 7.20
C SER A 333 -31.92 2.39 6.07
N ASP A 334 -31.48 2.62 4.83
CA ASP A 334 -32.25 2.45 3.61
C ASP A 334 -31.98 1.06 3.00
N PRO A 335 -32.96 0.48 2.28
CA PRO A 335 -32.81 -0.84 1.67
C PRO A 335 -31.94 -0.83 0.40
N GLU A 336 -31.51 0.33 -0.07
CA GLU A 336 -30.48 0.49 -1.11
C GLU A 336 -29.41 1.46 -0.61
N VAL A 337 -28.13 1.08 -0.72
CA VAL A 337 -26.98 1.95 -0.43
C VAL A 337 -26.24 2.29 -1.71
N ARG A 338 -25.81 3.56 -1.82
CA ARG A 338 -25.04 4.08 -2.96
C ARG A 338 -23.63 4.40 -2.51
N ILE A 339 -22.64 3.76 -3.16
CA ILE A 339 -21.21 3.96 -2.90
C ILE A 339 -20.56 4.47 -4.18
N VAL A 340 -19.77 5.54 -4.09
CA VAL A 340 -19.14 6.19 -5.24
C VAL A 340 -17.64 6.22 -5.08
N ILE A 341 -16.94 5.79 -6.13
CA ILE A 341 -15.49 5.86 -6.28
C ILE A 341 -15.20 6.76 -7.48
N ALA A 342 -14.39 7.80 -7.30
CA ALA A 342 -13.90 8.62 -8.40
C ALA A 342 -12.63 8.03 -9.01
N PHE A 343 -12.40 8.34 -10.27
CA PHE A 343 -11.19 8.00 -11.03
C PHE A 343 -10.74 9.21 -11.85
N PRO A 344 -9.49 9.24 -12.37
CA PRO A 344 -8.99 10.41 -13.09
C PRO A 344 -9.70 10.65 -14.41
N SER A 345 -9.79 11.91 -14.82
CA SER A 345 -10.40 12.33 -16.09
C SER A 345 -9.60 11.97 -17.34
N ASP A 346 -8.35 11.57 -17.18
CA ASP A 346 -7.41 11.40 -18.29
C ASP A 346 -7.64 10.10 -19.06
N SER A 347 -7.57 10.18 -20.39
CA SER A 347 -7.84 9.07 -21.33
C SER A 347 -6.86 7.89 -21.26
N LYS A 348 -5.91 7.90 -20.33
CA LYS A 348 -4.96 6.79 -20.05
C LYS A 348 -5.48 5.81 -19.00
N ASN A 349 -6.60 6.11 -18.35
CA ASN A 349 -7.22 5.28 -17.31
C ASN A 349 -8.58 4.76 -17.77
N ASP A 350 -8.59 4.01 -18.87
CA ASP A 350 -9.76 3.20 -19.19
C ASP A 350 -9.88 2.10 -18.11
N LEU A 351 -10.83 2.29 -17.20
CA LEU A 351 -10.98 1.49 -15.99
C LEU A 351 -12.33 0.77 -16.01
N SER A 352 -12.29 -0.56 -15.91
CA SER A 352 -13.47 -1.35 -15.61
C SER A 352 -13.58 -1.60 -14.12
N PHE A 353 -14.80 -1.66 -13.61
CA PHE A 353 -15.09 -1.95 -12.22
C PHE A 353 -16.01 -3.15 -12.07
N THR A 354 -15.80 -3.90 -10.99
CA THR A 354 -16.72 -4.95 -10.55
C THR A 354 -16.71 -5.03 -9.03
N PHE A 355 -17.61 -5.84 -8.47
CA PHE A 355 -17.71 -6.02 -7.03
C PHE A 355 -18.07 -7.46 -6.68
N GLY A 356 -17.60 -7.90 -5.52
CA GLY A 356 -18.05 -9.10 -4.83
C GLY A 356 -18.92 -8.72 -3.64
N LEU A 357 -19.91 -9.56 -3.32
CA LEU A 357 -20.78 -9.37 -2.17
C LEU A 357 -20.99 -10.73 -1.48
N SER A 358 -20.73 -10.78 -0.18
CA SER A 358 -20.93 -11.97 0.65
C SER A 358 -21.57 -11.61 1.98
N PHE A 359 -22.19 -12.60 2.65
CA PHE A 359 -22.59 -12.43 4.04
C PHE A 359 -21.36 -12.29 4.93
N ASP A 360 -21.41 -11.35 5.88
CA ASP A 360 -20.38 -11.20 6.90
C ASP A 360 -20.65 -12.15 8.08
N ASN A 361 -20.44 -13.44 7.84
CA ASN A 361 -20.52 -14.51 8.81
C ASN A 361 -19.39 -15.52 8.58
N GLN A 362 -19.31 -16.58 9.39
CA GLN A 362 -18.24 -17.58 9.27
C GLN A 362 -18.29 -18.37 7.96
N GLU A 363 -19.49 -18.56 7.39
CA GLU A 363 -19.67 -19.29 6.13
C GLU A 363 -19.31 -18.44 4.91
N GLY A 364 -19.44 -17.12 5.00
CA GLY A 364 -19.12 -16.20 3.91
C GLY A 364 -19.97 -16.42 2.65
N SER A 365 -21.18 -16.97 2.78
CA SER A 365 -22.00 -17.36 1.62
C SER A 365 -22.20 -16.18 0.66
N GLU A 366 -22.01 -16.46 -0.62
CA GLU A 366 -22.24 -15.52 -1.73
C GLU A 366 -23.65 -15.67 -2.32
N GLU A 367 -24.53 -16.45 -1.69
CA GLU A 367 -25.88 -16.73 -2.19
C GLU A 367 -26.95 -16.55 -1.11
N PHE A 368 -28.11 -16.05 -1.53
CA PHE A 368 -29.31 -15.97 -0.73
C PHE A 368 -30.47 -16.66 -1.43
N ARG A 369 -30.96 -17.77 -0.85
CA ARG A 369 -32.08 -18.58 -1.39
C ARG A 369 -31.85 -19.02 -2.86
N GLY A 370 -30.63 -19.43 -3.18
CA GLY A 370 -30.22 -19.86 -4.53
C GLY A 370 -30.02 -18.71 -5.52
N ILE A 371 -30.04 -17.45 -5.08
CA ILE A 371 -29.74 -16.29 -5.89
C ILE A 371 -28.36 -15.75 -5.47
N PRO A 372 -27.39 -15.60 -6.40
CA PRO A 372 -26.12 -14.97 -6.11
C PRO A 372 -26.29 -13.55 -5.58
N LEU A 373 -25.55 -13.18 -4.53
CA LEU A 373 -25.58 -11.87 -3.90
C LEU A 373 -25.13 -10.76 -4.86
N THR A 374 -24.34 -11.06 -5.88
CA THR A 374 -24.01 -10.11 -6.96
C THR A 374 -25.24 -9.60 -7.71
N ARG A 375 -26.36 -10.36 -7.74
CA ARG A 375 -27.66 -9.90 -8.29
C ARG A 375 -28.33 -8.82 -7.45
N PHE A 376 -27.90 -8.65 -6.20
CA PHE A 376 -28.35 -7.61 -5.29
C PHE A 376 -27.46 -6.37 -5.34
N GLY A 377 -26.46 -6.33 -6.21
CA GLY A 377 -25.71 -5.13 -6.52
C GLY A 377 -25.81 -4.75 -7.98
N ARG A 378 -25.55 -3.48 -8.27
CA ARG A 378 -25.38 -2.95 -9.62
C ARG A 378 -24.25 -1.94 -9.63
N GLN A 379 -23.35 -2.08 -10.58
CA GLN A 379 -22.29 -1.12 -10.84
C GLN A 379 -22.66 -0.28 -12.08
N GLU A 380 -22.38 1.01 -12.04
CA GLU A 380 -22.58 1.96 -13.13
C GLU A 380 -21.38 2.90 -13.26
N THR A 381 -20.80 2.99 -14.46
CA THR A 381 -19.70 3.93 -14.75
C THR A 381 -20.26 5.22 -15.34
N LEU A 382 -20.15 6.32 -14.62
CA LEU A 382 -20.56 7.66 -15.04
C LEU A 382 -19.34 8.42 -15.61
N ILE A 383 -19.07 8.22 -16.90
CA ILE A 383 -17.88 8.75 -17.58
C ILE A 383 -17.74 10.27 -17.45
N ARG A 384 -18.83 11.02 -17.62
CA ARG A 384 -18.82 12.50 -17.55
C ARG A 384 -18.51 13.03 -16.16
N GLU A 385 -18.81 12.24 -15.14
CA GLU A 385 -18.54 12.58 -13.74
C GLU A 385 -17.23 11.97 -13.26
N HIS A 386 -16.58 11.14 -14.08
CA HIS A 386 -15.40 10.35 -13.72
C HIS A 386 -15.60 9.54 -12.44
N THR A 387 -16.76 8.90 -12.31
CA THR A 387 -17.10 8.07 -11.15
C THR A 387 -17.65 6.70 -11.52
N SER A 388 -17.41 5.73 -10.65
CA SER A 388 -18.02 4.42 -10.65
C SER A 388 -18.92 4.30 -9.42
N VAL A 389 -20.18 3.97 -9.65
CA VAL A 389 -21.24 3.96 -8.66
C VAL A 389 -21.71 2.53 -8.42
N PHE A 390 -21.77 2.13 -7.16
CA PHE A 390 -22.22 0.82 -6.71
C PHE A 390 -23.50 0.98 -5.91
N TYR A 391 -24.59 0.44 -6.43
CA TYR A 391 -25.89 0.37 -5.76
C TYR A 391 -26.04 -1.02 -5.17
N ILE A 392 -26.13 -1.15 -3.85
CA ILE A 392 -26.27 -2.45 -3.17
C ILE A 392 -27.60 -2.51 -2.43
N ARG A 393 -28.34 -3.60 -2.61
CA ARG A 393 -29.65 -3.88 -2.01
C ARG A 393 -29.57 -5.11 -1.13
N PRO A 394 -29.12 -5.00 0.14
CA PRO A 394 -29.01 -6.18 1.00
C PRO A 394 -30.34 -6.96 1.04
N PRO A 395 -30.36 -8.27 0.76
CA PRO A 395 -31.62 -9.03 0.64
C PRO A 395 -32.39 -9.14 1.95
N ARG A 396 -31.73 -8.92 3.09
CA ARG A 396 -32.32 -8.91 4.43
C ARG A 396 -31.46 -8.05 5.36
N PRO A 397 -31.98 -7.67 6.54
CA PRO A 397 -31.16 -7.08 7.59
C PRO A 397 -30.03 -8.03 8.00
N GLY A 398 -28.86 -7.45 8.32
CA GLY A 398 -27.65 -8.19 8.65
C GLY A 398 -26.37 -7.51 8.18
N ALA A 399 -25.24 -8.19 8.37
CA ALA A 399 -23.93 -7.71 7.94
C ALA A 399 -23.47 -8.40 6.65
N TYR A 400 -22.80 -7.64 5.79
CA TYR A 400 -22.29 -8.08 4.49
C TYR A 400 -20.88 -7.53 4.25
N LYS A 401 -20.07 -8.27 3.49
CA LYS A 401 -18.78 -7.79 2.99
C LYS A 401 -18.94 -7.40 1.54
N LEU A 402 -18.60 -6.15 1.22
CA LEU A 402 -18.53 -5.63 -0.14
C LEU A 402 -17.06 -5.44 -0.50
N LEU A 403 -16.64 -6.08 -1.59
CA LEU A 403 -15.28 -5.97 -2.10
C LEU A 403 -15.33 -5.36 -3.50
N ILE A 404 -14.73 -4.19 -3.68
CA ILE A 404 -14.69 -3.47 -4.94
C ILE A 404 -13.38 -3.79 -5.66
N TYR A 405 -13.48 -4.08 -6.95
CA TYR A 405 -12.35 -4.35 -7.82
C TYR A 405 -12.30 -3.36 -8.98
N ALA A 406 -11.09 -3.08 -9.44
CA ALA A 406 -10.84 -2.30 -10.64
C ALA A 406 -9.81 -3.00 -11.53
N LYS A 407 -9.90 -2.74 -12.83
CA LYS A 407 -8.95 -3.17 -13.84
C LYS A 407 -8.69 -1.99 -14.77
N GLN A 408 -7.41 -1.71 -15.04
CA GLN A 408 -7.01 -0.76 -16.07
C GLN A 408 -6.80 -1.50 -17.40
N HIS A 409 -7.38 -0.99 -18.48
CA HIS A 409 -7.10 -1.45 -19.84
C HIS A 409 -5.92 -0.67 -20.39
N GLN A 410 -4.95 -1.38 -20.96
CA GLN A 410 -3.87 -0.73 -21.71
C GLN A 410 -4.40 -0.33 -23.09
N PRO A 411 -4.09 0.87 -23.60
CA PRO A 411 -4.35 1.19 -24.99
C PRO A 411 -3.54 0.21 -25.86
N HIS A 412 -4.21 -0.48 -26.80
CA HIS A 412 -3.56 -1.28 -27.82
C HIS A 412 -2.58 -0.40 -28.63
N GLN A 413 -1.30 -0.40 -28.24
CA GLN A 413 -0.25 0.08 -29.12
C GLN A 413 0.20 -1.08 -30.01
N ASN A 414 -0.09 -0.97 -31.30
CA ASN A 414 0.51 -1.80 -32.32
C ASN A 414 2.04 -1.64 -32.28
N GLY A 415 2.76 -2.69 -31.87
CA GLY A 415 4.07 -2.99 -32.44
C GLY A 415 5.33 -2.30 -31.90
N GLN A 416 5.30 -1.53 -30.81
CA GLN A 416 6.55 -1.10 -30.13
C GLN A 416 6.38 -1.19 -28.60
N LYS A 417 6.98 -2.21 -27.99
CA LYS A 417 7.26 -2.23 -26.53
C LYS A 417 8.38 -1.20 -26.25
N GLU A 418 8.11 0.08 -26.41
CA GLU A 418 8.97 1.17 -25.94
C GLU A 418 8.38 1.72 -24.64
N GLY A 419 9.03 1.44 -23.50
CA GLY A 419 8.74 2.10 -22.22
C GLY A 419 8.49 1.22 -21.00
N LEU A 420 8.47 -0.12 -21.10
CA LEU A 420 8.41 -1.00 -19.92
C LEU A 420 9.81 -1.48 -19.51
N GLY A 421 10.62 -0.56 -18.99
CA GLY A 421 11.85 -0.91 -18.30
C GLY A 421 11.58 -1.89 -17.16
N ILE A 422 12.14 -3.10 -17.27
CA ILE A 422 12.33 -4.12 -16.22
C ILE A 422 11.12 -4.99 -15.85
N VAL A 423 9.88 -4.54 -16.06
CA VAL A 423 8.72 -5.46 -16.00
C VAL A 423 8.87 -6.58 -17.06
N SER A 424 9.55 -6.31 -18.18
CA SER A 424 9.83 -7.29 -19.24
C SER A 424 10.92 -8.32 -18.91
N MET A 425 11.66 -8.16 -17.80
CA MET A 425 12.69 -9.12 -17.36
C MET A 425 12.13 -10.16 -16.38
N ILE A 426 10.89 -9.99 -15.93
CA ILE A 426 10.10 -11.00 -15.22
C ILE A 426 9.31 -11.75 -16.31
N PRO A 427 9.31 -13.10 -16.37
CA PRO A 427 8.76 -13.80 -17.53
C PRO A 427 7.29 -13.43 -17.77
N ASP A 428 6.97 -13.09 -19.02
CA ASP A 428 5.69 -12.56 -19.56
C ASP A 428 4.42 -13.36 -19.13
N ASP A 429 4.57 -14.55 -18.56
CA ASP A 429 3.47 -15.48 -18.22
C ASP A 429 2.67 -15.08 -16.95
N LEU A 430 2.95 -13.92 -16.35
CA LEU A 430 2.29 -13.46 -15.11
C LEU A 430 2.01 -11.96 -15.05
N SER A 431 1.93 -11.26 -16.20
CA SER A 431 1.38 -9.90 -16.18
C SER A 431 -0.09 -9.98 -15.73
N SER A 432 -0.36 -9.56 -14.50
CA SER A 432 -1.72 -9.41 -13.95
C SER A 432 -2.51 -8.30 -14.65
N GLU A 433 -2.04 -7.84 -15.80
CA GLU A 433 -2.51 -6.70 -16.59
C GLU A 433 -3.93 -6.93 -17.13
N ASN A 434 -4.44 -8.15 -17.02
CA ASN A 434 -5.80 -8.49 -17.43
C ASN A 434 -6.75 -8.91 -16.30
N LEU A 435 -6.31 -8.93 -15.04
CA LEU A 435 -7.10 -9.36 -13.90
C LEU A 435 -7.59 -8.17 -13.07
N PHE A 436 -8.83 -8.25 -12.59
CA PHE A 436 -9.39 -7.31 -11.63
C PHE A 436 -8.62 -7.37 -10.31
N GLY A 437 -8.02 -6.24 -9.90
CA GLY A 437 -7.39 -6.07 -8.61
C GLY A 437 -8.40 -5.57 -7.58
N ALA A 438 -8.42 -6.17 -6.38
CA ALA A 438 -9.20 -5.60 -5.27
C ALA A 438 -8.63 -4.22 -4.92
N VAL A 439 -9.50 -3.21 -4.82
CA VAL A 439 -9.10 -1.83 -4.55
C VAL A 439 -9.61 -1.33 -3.20
N CYS A 440 -10.81 -1.72 -2.78
CA CYS A 440 -11.44 -1.24 -1.56
C CYS A 440 -12.40 -2.28 -0.98
N GLU A 441 -12.52 -2.35 0.34
CA GLU A 441 -13.47 -3.24 1.02
C GLU A 441 -14.31 -2.48 2.06
N TYR A 442 -15.58 -2.85 2.18
CA TYR A 442 -16.50 -2.34 3.19
C TYR A 442 -17.23 -3.47 3.91
N ARG A 443 -17.59 -3.22 5.16
CA ARG A 443 -18.63 -3.97 5.88
C ARG A 443 -19.92 -3.16 5.86
N LEU A 444 -20.93 -3.69 5.19
CA LEU A 444 -22.27 -3.09 5.17
C LEU A 444 -23.07 -3.68 6.33
N VAL A 445 -23.72 -2.83 7.12
CA VAL A 445 -24.63 -3.22 8.21
C VAL A 445 -26.02 -2.75 7.83
N ALA A 446 -26.81 -3.65 7.25
CA ALA A 446 -28.19 -3.42 6.86
C ALA A 446 -29.10 -3.39 8.11
N ASN A 447 -29.54 -2.20 8.49
CA ASN A 447 -30.36 -1.92 9.66
C ASN A 447 -31.69 -1.27 9.27
N PHE A 448 -32.47 -1.99 8.46
CA PHE A 448 -33.83 -1.62 8.07
C PHE A 448 -34.81 -2.74 8.45
N GLY A 449 -36.11 -2.47 8.38
CA GLY A 449 -37.12 -3.49 8.69
C GLY A 449 -37.10 -4.66 7.69
N SER A 450 -37.28 -5.89 8.14
CA SER A 450 -37.21 -7.09 7.28
C SER A 450 -38.16 -7.07 6.06
N ASN A 451 -39.24 -6.28 6.13
CA ASN A 451 -40.21 -6.12 5.06
C ASN A 451 -39.84 -5.01 4.06
N CYS A 452 -38.74 -4.29 4.30
CA CYS A 452 -38.27 -3.19 3.44
C CYS A 452 -37.26 -3.63 2.38
N SER A 453 -36.79 -4.89 2.42
CA SER A 453 -35.83 -5.43 1.44
C SER A 453 -36.34 -5.26 0.01
N LEU A 454 -35.49 -4.74 -0.87
CA LEU A 454 -35.79 -4.62 -2.28
C LEU A 454 -35.46 -5.93 -3.02
N PRO A 455 -36.15 -6.21 -4.15
CA PRO A 455 -35.82 -7.35 -4.98
C PRO A 455 -34.42 -7.19 -5.62
N PRO A 456 -33.80 -8.31 -6.04
CA PRO A 456 -32.56 -8.24 -6.82
C PRO A 456 -32.77 -7.43 -8.10
N PHE A 457 -31.69 -6.89 -8.65
CA PHE A 457 -31.73 -6.22 -9.94
C PHE A 457 -32.14 -7.22 -11.05
N PRO A 458 -32.79 -6.73 -12.13
CA PRO A 458 -33.16 -7.57 -13.27
C PRO A 458 -31.99 -8.41 -13.79
N PRO A 459 -32.23 -9.64 -14.29
CA PRO A 459 -31.17 -10.48 -14.84
C PRO A 459 -30.62 -9.80 -16.10
N CYS A 460 -29.34 -9.42 -16.04
CA CYS A 460 -28.61 -8.85 -17.17
C CYS A 460 -27.32 -9.64 -17.35
N GLN A 461 -26.74 -9.59 -18.57
CA GLN A 461 -25.53 -10.36 -18.87
C GLN A 461 -24.38 -10.06 -17.89
N SER A 462 -24.33 -8.82 -17.38
CA SER A 462 -23.42 -8.41 -16.31
C SER A 462 -24.16 -7.58 -15.25
N SER A 463 -23.58 -7.48 -14.05
CA SER A 463 -24.01 -6.56 -12.98
C SER A 463 -23.49 -5.13 -13.20
N SER A 464 -22.81 -4.88 -14.32
CA SER A 464 -22.04 -3.66 -14.60
C SER A 464 -22.59 -2.94 -15.83
N TYR A 465 -22.95 -1.66 -15.69
CA TYR A 465 -23.53 -0.82 -16.74
C TYR A 465 -22.60 0.34 -17.10
N GLY A 466 -22.59 0.70 -18.39
CA GLY A 466 -21.60 1.62 -18.96
C GLY A 466 -20.51 0.87 -19.75
N PRO A 467 -19.53 1.57 -20.35
CA PRO A 467 -18.45 0.93 -21.08
C PRO A 467 -17.53 0.20 -20.10
N ASN A 468 -17.87 -1.04 -19.80
CA ASN A 468 -17.00 -1.97 -19.07
C ASN A 468 -16.26 -2.91 -20.02
N GLU A 469 -16.70 -2.96 -21.28
CA GLU A 469 -16.12 -3.68 -22.40
C GLU A 469 -16.19 -2.73 -23.60
N VAL A 470 -15.04 -2.23 -24.05
CA VAL A 470 -14.96 -1.62 -25.38
C VAL A 470 -15.07 -2.79 -26.35
N TRP A 471 -16.21 -2.92 -27.02
CA TRP A 471 -16.36 -3.83 -28.15
C TRP A 471 -15.25 -3.52 -29.16
N GLN A 472 -14.40 -4.51 -29.44
CA GLN A 472 -13.42 -4.47 -30.53
C GLN A 472 -14.11 -4.38 -31.88
#